data_AF-A0A6A9QLB2-F1
#
_entry.id   AF-A0A6A9QLB2-F1
#
_cell.length_a   1.000
_cell.length_b   1.000
_cell.length_c   1.000
_cell.angle_alpha   90.00
_cell.angle_beta   90.00
_cell.angle_gamma   90.00
#
_symmetry.space_group_name_H-M   'P 1'
#
loop_
_entity.id
_entity.type
_entity.pdbx_description
1 polymer ?
#
loop_
_entity_poly.entity_id
_entity_poly.type
_entity_poly.pdbx_seq_one_letter_code
_entity_poly.pdbx_strand_id
1 'polypeptide(L)'
;MIIKSIRILFKFSYPYTLDLRDMIRILKDLSYVISDNLPLTPPGSMILGSVTALKDDLIVEFNNITGTISFFIQSLDKIDLVEEDLRRIIGNLNLGKIDYIELSLEMIFNGKLNLNLNMLGGEVVGLEVSSEKKNVRINSYMAMANSYSVLITYKLNEIKELDKVTEEINRDIQELENKGLR
;
A
#
# COMPACT_ATOMS: atom_id res chain seq x y z
N MET A 1 -5.54 -23.56 6.94
CA MET A 1 -4.81 -22.32 7.22
C MET A 1 -5.86 -21.23 7.34
N ILE A 2 -5.76 -20.36 8.35
CA ILE A 2 -6.75 -19.30 8.56
C ILE A 2 -6.03 -17.96 8.47
N ILE A 3 -6.47 -17.08 7.58
CA ILE A 3 -6.03 -15.68 7.56
C ILE A 3 -6.56 -14.99 8.81
N LYS A 4 -5.66 -14.40 9.59
CA LYS A 4 -6.01 -13.63 10.79
C LYS A 4 -6.06 -12.14 10.53
N SER A 5 -5.22 -11.66 9.63
CA SER A 5 -5.10 -10.25 9.31
C SER A 5 -4.59 -10.11 7.90
N ILE A 6 -5.12 -9.10 7.22
CA ILE A 6 -4.59 -8.56 5.96
C ILE A 6 -4.25 -7.10 6.23
N ARG A 7 -3.11 -6.66 5.73
CA ARG A 7 -2.73 -5.24 5.68
C ARG A 7 -2.19 -4.97 4.29
N ILE A 8 -2.67 -3.89 3.68
CA ILE A 8 -2.25 -3.50 2.35
C ILE A 8 -1.78 -2.06 2.43
N LEU A 9 -0.57 -1.84 1.94
CA LEU A 9 0.07 -0.54 1.82
C LEU A 9 0.21 -0.23 0.33
N PHE A 10 -0.42 0.83 -0.14
CA PHE A 10 -0.13 1.43 -1.43
C PHE A 10 0.73 2.65 -1.22
N LYS A 11 1.93 2.65 -1.77
CA LYS A 11 2.90 3.74 -1.62
C LYS A 11 3.28 4.30 -2.98
N PHE A 12 3.24 5.61 -3.07
CA PHE A 12 3.54 6.39 -4.27
C PHE A 12 4.65 7.36 -3.95
N SER A 13 5.63 7.48 -4.85
CA SER A 13 6.69 8.48 -4.75
C SER A 13 6.61 9.49 -5.87
N TYR A 14 6.78 10.77 -5.52
CA TYR A 14 6.76 11.88 -6.46
C TYR A 14 8.03 12.74 -6.33
N PRO A 15 8.56 13.30 -7.44
CA PRO A 15 9.91 13.85 -7.47
C PRO A 15 10.05 15.29 -6.97
N TYR A 16 8.97 15.94 -6.54
CA TYR A 16 8.98 17.36 -6.21
C TYR A 16 8.14 17.69 -4.99
N THR A 17 8.49 18.78 -4.33
CA THR A 17 7.81 19.23 -3.14
C THR A 17 6.46 19.86 -3.47
N LEU A 18 5.42 19.48 -2.74
CA LEU A 18 4.05 19.98 -2.89
C LEU A 18 3.66 20.92 -1.74
N ASP A 19 2.73 21.85 -1.90
CA ASP A 19 2.22 22.60 -0.74
C ASP A 19 1.33 21.67 0.09
N LEU A 20 1.62 21.52 1.39
CA LEU A 20 0.80 20.74 2.31
C LEU A 20 -0.67 21.19 2.31
N ARG A 21 -0.94 22.48 2.07
CA ARG A 21 -2.30 23.02 1.99
C ARG A 21 -3.08 22.48 0.81
N ASP A 22 -2.44 22.31 -0.35
CA ASP A 22 -3.10 21.71 -1.52
C ASP A 22 -3.48 20.26 -1.21
N MET A 23 -2.59 19.51 -0.56
CA MET A 23 -2.88 18.15 -0.14
C MET A 23 -4.03 18.09 0.88
N ILE A 24 -4.02 18.94 1.91
CA ILE A 24 -5.09 19.03 2.90
C ILE A 24 -6.44 19.34 2.23
N ARG A 25 -6.46 20.28 1.28
CA ARG A 25 -7.68 20.63 0.53
C ARG A 25 -8.20 19.42 -0.22
N ILE A 26 -7.35 18.75 -1.01
CA ILE A 26 -7.74 17.58 -1.80
C ILE A 26 -8.26 16.45 -0.90
N LEU A 27 -7.58 16.18 0.22
CA LEU A 27 -8.03 15.18 1.19
C LEU A 27 -9.40 15.53 1.78
N LYS A 28 -9.65 16.79 2.13
CA LYS A 28 -10.97 17.24 2.59
C LYS A 28 -12.04 17.10 1.50
N ASP A 29 -11.73 17.43 0.26
CA ASP A 29 -12.63 17.27 -0.89
C ASP A 29 -12.96 15.78 -1.13
N LEU A 30 -12.03 14.88 -0.82
CA LEU A 30 -12.22 13.43 -0.84
C LEU A 30 -12.87 12.88 0.45
N SER A 31 -13.35 13.75 1.33
CA SER A 31 -14.01 13.41 2.60
C SER A 31 -13.11 12.76 3.66
N TYR A 32 -11.80 12.98 3.60
CA TYR A 32 -10.91 12.58 4.68
C TYR A 32 -10.99 13.55 5.87
N VAL A 33 -11.00 12.99 7.06
CA VAL A 33 -10.85 13.69 8.33
C VAL A 33 -9.37 13.91 8.60
N ILE A 34 -8.98 15.16 8.80
CA ILE A 34 -7.62 15.59 9.13
C ILE A 34 -7.65 16.21 10.51
N SER A 35 -6.62 15.98 11.32
CA SER A 35 -6.47 16.64 12.62
C SER A 35 -6.45 18.17 12.46
N ASP A 36 -7.19 18.88 13.31
CA ASP A 36 -7.43 20.34 13.21
C ASP A 36 -6.19 21.21 13.45
N ASN A 37 -5.04 20.61 13.79
CA ASN A 37 -3.78 21.31 14.02
C ASN A 37 -3.06 21.65 12.71
N LEU A 38 -3.70 22.48 11.88
CA LEU A 38 -3.08 22.97 10.65
C LEU A 38 -2.09 24.10 10.97
N PRO A 39 -0.90 24.11 10.34
CA PRO A 39 0.08 25.16 10.55
C PRO A 39 -0.46 26.53 10.08
N LEU A 40 -0.42 27.52 10.98
CA LEU A 40 -0.74 28.91 10.66
C LEU A 40 0.45 29.50 9.88
N THR A 41 0.26 29.73 8.57
CA THR A 41 1.29 30.39 7.74
C THR A 41 0.71 31.55 6.95
N PRO A 42 1.53 32.57 6.61
CA PRO A 42 1.09 33.68 5.79
C PRO A 42 0.57 33.24 4.42
N PRO A 43 -0.36 33.99 3.82
CA PRO A 43 -0.77 33.80 2.43
C PRO A 43 0.45 33.80 1.49
N GLY A 44 0.51 32.82 0.58
CA GLY A 44 1.60 32.68 -0.39
C GLY A 44 2.84 31.92 0.09
N SER A 45 2.95 31.54 1.37
CA SER A 45 4.09 30.74 1.87
C SER A 45 3.88 29.24 1.68
N MET A 46 4.79 28.52 1.02
CA MET A 46 4.70 27.06 0.90
C MET A 46 4.82 26.37 2.27
N ILE A 47 3.91 25.46 2.59
CA ILE A 47 3.99 24.67 3.82
C ILE A 47 4.56 23.29 3.50
N LEU A 48 5.68 22.96 4.14
CA LEU A 48 6.27 21.62 4.08
C LEU A 48 5.90 20.82 5.32
N GLY A 49 5.65 19.53 5.18
CA GLY A 49 5.36 18.65 6.29
C GLY A 49 4.72 17.35 5.87
N SER A 50 4.12 16.68 6.85
CA SER A 50 3.31 15.49 6.64
C SER A 50 1.90 15.73 7.14
N VAL A 51 0.95 14.99 6.58
CA VAL A 51 -0.42 14.93 7.09
C VAL A 51 -0.90 13.49 7.07
N THR A 52 -1.52 13.08 8.16
CA THR A 52 -2.27 11.83 8.25
C THR A 52 -3.75 12.15 8.24
N ALA A 53 -4.50 11.41 7.44
CA ALA A 53 -5.94 11.60 7.28
C ALA A 53 -6.67 10.26 7.27
N LEU A 54 -7.93 10.29 7.69
CA LEU A 54 -8.75 9.10 7.90
C LEU A 54 -10.04 9.20 7.10
N LYS A 55 -10.42 8.13 6.41
CA LYS A 55 -11.70 8.00 5.72
C LYS A 55 -12.17 6.56 5.89
N ASP A 56 -13.24 6.37 6.65
CA ASP A 56 -13.68 5.04 7.12
C ASP A 56 -12.51 4.30 7.83
N ASP A 57 -12.09 3.16 7.30
CA ASP A 57 -10.96 2.34 7.78
C ASP A 57 -9.66 2.55 6.96
N LEU A 58 -9.67 3.51 6.04
CA LEU A 58 -8.52 3.87 5.21
C LEU A 58 -7.73 5.01 5.85
N ILE A 59 -6.43 4.77 6.07
CA ILE A 59 -5.49 5.78 6.54
C ILE A 59 -4.65 6.25 5.36
N VAL A 60 -4.56 7.56 5.17
CA VAL A 60 -3.65 8.17 4.20
C VAL A 60 -2.58 8.94 4.93
N GLU A 61 -1.32 8.68 4.58
CA GLU A 61 -0.17 9.45 5.03
C GLU A 61 0.50 10.12 3.84
N PHE A 62 0.52 11.43 3.87
CA PHE A 62 1.30 12.24 2.96
C PHE A 62 2.57 12.70 3.70
N ASN A 63 3.73 12.50 3.09
CA ASN A 63 5.00 12.97 3.61
C ASN A 63 5.79 13.68 2.51
N ASN A 64 5.84 15.01 2.61
CA ASN A 64 6.49 15.87 1.63
C ASN A 64 8.02 15.89 1.75
N ILE A 65 8.55 15.48 2.90
CA ILE A 65 10.00 15.39 3.11
C ILE A 65 10.56 14.21 2.32
N THR A 66 9.83 13.08 2.32
CA THR A 66 10.21 11.88 1.58
C THR A 66 9.61 11.82 0.18
N GLY A 67 8.73 12.75 -0.18
CA GLY A 67 8.04 12.77 -1.47
C GLY A 67 7.09 11.59 -1.64
N THR A 68 6.38 11.18 -0.58
CA THR A 68 5.55 9.95 -0.60
C THR A 68 4.10 10.17 -0.19
N ILE A 69 3.20 9.39 -0.79
CA ILE A 69 1.80 9.21 -0.36
C ILE A 69 1.59 7.72 -0.08
N SER A 70 1.07 7.39 1.08
CA SER A 70 0.83 6.01 1.53
C SER A 70 -0.65 5.83 1.89
N PHE A 71 -1.27 4.76 1.43
CA PHE A 71 -2.63 4.35 1.78
C PHE A 71 -2.54 3.02 2.54
N PHE A 72 -3.11 2.96 3.74
CA PHE A 72 -3.16 1.77 4.57
C PHE A 72 -4.60 1.29 4.68
N ILE A 73 -4.86 0.07 4.22
CA ILE A 73 -6.16 -0.59 4.33
C ILE A 73 -6.01 -1.97 4.95
N GLN A 74 -7.07 -2.42 5.61
CA GLN A 74 -7.10 -3.71 6.32
C GLN A 74 -7.90 -4.79 5.59
N SER A 75 -8.41 -4.47 4.39
CA SER A 75 -9.26 -5.38 3.62
C SER A 75 -9.18 -5.12 2.11
N LEU A 76 -9.48 -6.14 1.32
CA LEU A 76 -9.33 -6.11 -0.15
C LEU A 76 -10.43 -5.32 -0.85
N ASP A 77 -11.62 -5.25 -0.27
CA ASP A 77 -12.76 -4.49 -0.78
C ASP A 77 -12.50 -2.97 -0.82
N LYS A 78 -11.43 -2.51 -0.17
CA LYS A 78 -11.01 -1.10 -0.16
C LYS A 78 -9.98 -0.76 -1.24
N ILE A 79 -9.51 -1.73 -2.02
CA ILE A 79 -8.53 -1.47 -3.10
C ILE A 79 -9.11 -0.51 -4.14
N ASP A 80 -10.35 -0.75 -4.60
CA ASP A 80 -11.00 0.10 -5.61
C ASP A 80 -11.14 1.56 -5.12
N LEU A 81 -11.44 1.74 -3.83
CA LEU A 81 -11.52 3.06 -3.21
C LEU A 81 -10.15 3.76 -3.19
N VAL A 82 -9.08 3.03 -2.86
CA VAL A 82 -7.71 3.57 -2.87
C VAL A 82 -7.31 3.98 -4.28
N GLU A 83 -7.61 3.14 -5.27
CA GLU A 83 -7.33 3.43 -6.67
C GLU A 83 -8.05 4.70 -7.16
N GLU A 84 -9.33 4.85 -6.84
CA GLU A 84 -10.10 6.03 -7.21
C GLU A 84 -9.54 7.31 -6.55
N ASP A 85 -9.33 7.28 -5.23
CA ASP A 85 -8.82 8.43 -4.48
C ASP A 85 -7.42 8.81 -4.94
N LEU A 86 -6.57 7.83 -5.23
CA LEU A 86 -5.24 8.04 -5.79
C LEU A 86 -5.30 8.74 -7.15
N ARG A 87 -6.11 8.24 -8.08
CA ARG A 87 -6.27 8.84 -9.42
C ARG A 87 -6.71 10.30 -9.30
N ARG A 88 -7.62 10.60 -8.37
CA ARG A 88 -8.07 11.97 -8.07
C ARG A 88 -6.96 12.83 -7.47
N ILE A 89 -6.20 12.33 -6.51
CA ILE A 89 -5.07 13.05 -5.89
C ILE A 89 -4.02 13.42 -6.94
N ILE A 90 -3.62 12.44 -7.75
CA ILE A 90 -2.63 12.63 -8.82
C ILE A 90 -3.12 13.65 -9.84
N GLY A 91 -4.38 13.56 -10.25
CA GLY A 91 -5.00 14.49 -11.19
C GLY A 91 -5.05 15.92 -10.64
N ASN A 92 -5.44 16.11 -9.36
CA ASN A 92 -5.54 17.44 -8.76
C ASN A 92 -4.18 18.08 -8.48
N LEU A 93 -3.17 17.28 -8.10
CA LEU A 93 -1.82 17.76 -7.83
C LEU A 93 -0.97 17.91 -9.10
N ASN A 94 -1.49 17.50 -10.26
CA ASN A 94 -0.74 17.41 -11.51
C ASN A 94 0.59 16.68 -11.33
N LEU A 95 0.57 15.53 -10.63
CA LEU A 95 1.76 14.83 -10.15
C LEU A 95 2.74 14.37 -11.26
N GLY A 96 2.41 14.57 -12.53
CA GLY A 96 3.33 14.39 -13.65
C GLY A 96 3.87 12.97 -13.68
N LYS A 97 5.20 12.81 -13.60
CA LYS A 97 5.84 11.50 -13.53
C LYS A 97 5.96 11.02 -12.09
N ILE A 98 5.49 9.81 -11.84
CA ILE A 98 5.68 9.08 -10.57
C ILE A 98 6.99 8.32 -10.65
N ASP A 99 7.79 8.38 -9.58
CA ASP A 99 9.12 7.75 -9.54
C ASP A 99 9.03 6.25 -9.36
N TYR A 100 8.17 5.82 -8.42
CA TYR A 100 7.82 4.43 -8.24
C TYR A 100 6.45 4.31 -7.56
N ILE A 101 5.83 3.16 -7.81
CA ILE A 101 4.63 2.70 -7.12
C ILE A 101 5.00 1.37 -6.46
N GLU A 102 4.79 1.29 -5.16
CA GLU A 102 5.01 0.07 -4.38
C GLU A 102 3.72 -0.32 -3.69
N LEU A 103 3.32 -1.58 -3.87
CA LEU A 103 2.19 -2.16 -3.18
C LEU A 103 2.69 -3.30 -2.31
N SER A 104 2.48 -3.20 -1.00
CA SER A 104 2.86 -4.25 -0.05
C SER A 104 1.62 -4.85 0.59
N LEU A 105 1.46 -6.17 0.44
CA LEU A 105 0.43 -6.99 1.06
C LEU A 105 1.07 -7.81 2.17
N GLU A 106 0.71 -7.55 3.42
CA GLU A 106 1.07 -8.37 4.56
C GLU A 106 -0.14 -9.21 5.00
N MET A 107 0.07 -10.53 5.08
CA MET A 107 -0.93 -11.47 5.56
C MET A 107 -0.38 -12.29 6.71
N ILE A 108 -1.14 -12.35 7.81
CA ILE A 108 -0.82 -13.21 8.94
C ILE A 108 -1.70 -14.45 8.88
N PHE A 109 -1.04 -15.62 8.80
CA PHE A 109 -1.69 -16.92 8.76
C PHE A 109 -1.44 -17.69 10.06
N ASN A 110 -2.41 -18.52 10.44
CA ASN A 110 -2.25 -19.56 11.46
C ASN A 110 -2.39 -20.96 10.81
N GLY A 111 -1.49 -21.87 11.17
CA GLY A 111 -1.47 -23.27 10.73
C GLY A 111 -0.19 -23.63 10.00
N LYS A 112 -0.12 -24.83 9.40
CA LYS A 112 1.01 -25.24 8.56
C LYS A 112 0.99 -24.48 7.23
N LEU A 113 2.14 -23.95 6.83
CA LEU A 113 2.33 -23.23 5.58
C LEU A 113 2.97 -24.15 4.52
N ASN A 114 2.17 -24.62 3.55
CA ASN A 114 2.64 -25.40 2.41
C ASN A 114 2.66 -24.52 1.16
N LEU A 115 3.75 -23.77 0.96
CA LEU A 115 3.92 -22.90 -0.21
C LEU A 115 4.64 -23.63 -1.33
N ASN A 116 4.08 -23.56 -2.53
CA ASN A 116 4.82 -23.93 -3.74
C ASN A 116 5.60 -22.69 -4.20
N LEU A 117 6.87 -22.59 -3.82
CA LEU A 117 7.74 -21.46 -4.16
C LEU A 117 7.89 -21.27 -5.69
N ASN A 118 7.67 -22.32 -6.49
CA ASN A 118 7.70 -22.24 -7.95
C ASN A 118 6.56 -21.38 -8.54
N MET A 119 5.50 -21.07 -7.79
CA MET A 119 4.41 -20.21 -8.25
C MET A 119 4.74 -18.71 -8.19
N LEU A 120 5.87 -18.36 -7.59
CA LEU A 120 6.26 -16.96 -7.35
C LEU A 120 7.32 -16.44 -8.34
N GLY A 121 7.76 -17.27 -9.30
CA GLY A 121 8.44 -16.83 -10.53
C GLY A 121 9.80 -16.14 -10.36
N GLY A 122 10.59 -16.47 -9.33
CA GLY A 122 11.81 -15.72 -8.99
C GLY A 122 12.96 -16.55 -8.42
N GLU A 123 14.07 -15.87 -8.12
CA GLU A 123 15.21 -16.44 -7.41
C GLU A 123 14.87 -16.64 -5.93
N VAL A 124 15.21 -17.81 -5.40
CA VAL A 124 14.91 -18.18 -4.01
C VAL A 124 16.17 -18.05 -3.16
N VAL A 125 16.12 -17.14 -2.17
CA VAL A 125 17.19 -16.98 -1.17
C VAL A 125 16.57 -17.11 0.23
N GLY A 126 16.77 -18.26 0.88
CA GLY A 126 16.13 -18.56 2.15
C GLY A 126 14.60 -18.69 2.02
N LEU A 127 13.85 -17.86 2.75
CA LEU A 127 12.37 -17.77 2.69
C LEU A 127 11.89 -16.55 1.90
N GLU A 128 12.73 -16.06 1.01
CA GLU A 128 12.45 -14.94 0.11
C GLU A 128 12.48 -15.41 -1.34
N VAL A 129 11.47 -15.00 -2.12
CA VAL A 129 11.43 -15.17 -3.57
C VAL A 129 11.36 -13.79 -4.20
N SER A 130 12.31 -13.46 -5.07
CA SER A 130 12.39 -12.13 -5.68
C SER A 130 12.45 -12.18 -7.20
N SER A 131 11.80 -11.21 -7.82
CA SER A 131 11.81 -10.89 -9.24
C SER A 131 11.87 -9.38 -9.43
N GLU A 132 12.02 -8.90 -10.66
CA GLU A 132 12.05 -7.45 -10.94
C GLU A 132 10.79 -6.72 -10.46
N LYS A 133 9.62 -7.37 -10.56
CA LYS A 133 8.30 -6.76 -10.29
C LYS A 133 7.66 -7.19 -8.98
N LYS A 134 8.16 -8.26 -8.35
CA LYS A 134 7.53 -8.89 -7.19
C LYS A 134 8.56 -9.46 -6.25
N ASN A 135 8.41 -9.18 -4.96
CA ASN A 135 9.15 -9.79 -3.88
C ASN A 135 8.18 -10.45 -2.92
N VAL A 136 8.47 -11.67 -2.48
CA VAL A 136 7.67 -12.41 -1.52
C VAL A 136 8.59 -12.84 -0.40
N ARG A 137 8.26 -12.46 0.83
CA ARG A 137 9.02 -12.82 2.02
C ARG A 137 8.13 -13.48 3.04
N ILE A 138 8.59 -14.61 3.55
CA ILE A 138 7.88 -15.37 4.58
C ILE A 138 8.69 -15.33 5.87
N ASN A 139 8.06 -14.93 6.97
CA ASN A 139 8.67 -14.89 8.29
C ASN A 139 7.79 -15.63 9.30
N SER A 140 8.40 -16.21 10.34
CA SER A 140 7.64 -16.66 11.51
C SER A 140 7.03 -15.45 12.22
N TYR A 141 5.75 -15.55 12.58
CA TYR A 141 5.07 -14.48 13.30
C TYR A 141 5.18 -14.73 14.80
N MET A 142 6.25 -14.21 15.42
CA MET A 142 6.65 -14.57 16.79
C MET A 142 5.59 -14.25 17.86
N ALA A 143 4.67 -13.31 17.60
CA ALA A 143 3.61 -12.96 18.53
C ALA A 143 2.50 -14.03 18.64
N MET A 144 2.45 -15.02 17.73
CA MET A 144 1.42 -16.08 17.77
C MET A 144 2.02 -17.44 17.39
N ALA A 145 1.78 -18.46 18.22
CA ALA A 145 2.27 -19.81 17.95
C ALA A 145 1.74 -20.35 16.61
N ASN A 146 2.56 -21.12 15.90
CA ASN A 146 2.24 -21.74 14.60
C ASN A 146 1.70 -20.74 13.56
N SER A 147 2.30 -19.55 13.52
CA SER A 147 1.85 -18.46 12.67
C SER A 147 2.96 -17.91 11.79
N TYR A 148 2.58 -17.44 10.62
CA TYR A 148 3.49 -16.95 9.59
C TYR A 148 3.01 -15.61 9.07
N SER A 149 3.94 -14.68 8.85
CA SER A 149 3.69 -13.45 8.09
C SER A 149 4.21 -13.68 6.67
N VAL A 150 3.34 -13.46 5.68
CA VAL A 150 3.70 -13.43 4.27
C VAL A 150 3.58 -11.99 3.81
N LEU A 151 4.70 -11.40 3.42
CA LEU A 151 4.78 -10.08 2.83
C LEU A 151 4.99 -10.24 1.33
N ILE A 152 4.09 -9.72 0.51
CA ILE A 152 4.23 -9.65 -0.94
C ILE A 152 4.34 -8.17 -1.34
N THR A 153 5.43 -7.79 -1.96
CA THR A 153 5.68 -6.44 -2.46
C THR A 153 5.70 -6.45 -3.98
N TYR A 154 4.77 -5.72 -4.60
CA TYR A 154 4.69 -5.48 -6.03
C TYR A 154 5.28 -4.12 -6.36
N LYS A 155 6.14 -4.07 -7.37
CA LYS A 155 6.78 -2.86 -7.88
C LYS A 155 6.18 -2.53 -9.23
N LEU A 156 5.67 -1.32 -9.34
CA LEU A 156 4.95 -0.82 -10.50
C LEU A 156 5.62 0.44 -11.05
N ASN A 157 5.61 0.57 -12.37
CA ASN A 157 6.22 1.72 -13.05
C ASN A 157 5.20 2.82 -13.36
N GLU A 158 3.92 2.46 -13.52
CA GLU A 158 2.86 3.40 -13.91
C GLU A 158 1.53 3.07 -13.22
N ILE A 159 0.71 4.10 -12.97
CA ILE A 159 -0.60 3.95 -12.30
C ILE A 159 -1.55 3.07 -13.10
N LYS A 160 -1.44 3.08 -14.44
CA LYS A 160 -2.28 2.24 -15.32
C LYS A 160 -2.07 0.73 -15.10
N GLU A 161 -1.03 0.34 -14.36
CA GLU A 161 -0.74 -1.04 -14.00
C GLU A 161 -1.46 -1.48 -12.71
N LEU A 162 -2.14 -0.56 -12.01
CA LEU A 162 -2.80 -0.81 -10.72
C LEU A 162 -3.92 -1.86 -10.85
N ASP A 163 -4.80 -1.73 -11.85
CA ASP A 163 -5.87 -2.70 -12.14
C ASP A 163 -5.33 -4.14 -12.23
N LYS A 164 -4.20 -4.32 -12.95
CA LYS A 164 -3.57 -5.64 -13.17
C LYS A 164 -2.99 -6.22 -11.88
N VAL A 165 -2.41 -5.37 -11.03
CA VAL A 165 -1.86 -5.81 -9.75
C VAL A 165 -2.95 -6.13 -8.76
N THR A 166 -4.07 -5.41 -8.76
CA THR A 166 -5.26 -5.77 -7.96
C THR A 166 -5.76 -7.18 -8.32
N GLU A 167 -5.83 -7.51 -9.61
CA GLU A 167 -6.14 -8.88 -10.06
C GLU A 167 -5.10 -9.91 -9.62
N GLU A 168 -3.81 -9.56 -9.66
CA GLU A 168 -2.72 -10.43 -9.19
C GLU A 168 -2.79 -10.70 -7.69
N ILE A 169 -3.04 -9.67 -6.88
CA ILE A 169 -3.25 -9.77 -5.43
C ILE A 169 -4.39 -10.73 -5.12
N ASN A 170 -5.54 -10.53 -5.78
CA ASN A 170 -6.70 -11.39 -5.57
C ASN A 170 -6.38 -12.86 -5.89
N ARG A 171 -5.64 -13.12 -6.97
CA ARG A 171 -5.18 -14.48 -7.32
C ARG A 171 -4.21 -15.05 -6.29
N ASP A 172 -3.22 -14.28 -5.87
CA ASP A 172 -2.22 -14.72 -4.89
C ASP A 172 -2.88 -15.05 -3.55
N ILE A 173 -3.84 -14.23 -3.10
CA ILE A 173 -4.60 -14.47 -1.86
C ILE A 173 -5.43 -15.76 -1.98
N GLN A 174 -6.19 -15.91 -3.07
CA GLN A 174 -6.97 -17.13 -3.29
C GLN A 174 -6.09 -18.38 -3.33
N GLU A 175 -4.90 -18.29 -3.94
CA GLU A 175 -3.97 -19.40 -3.98
C GLU A 175 -3.44 -19.76 -2.59
N LEU A 176 -3.10 -18.75 -1.79
CA LEU A 176 -2.67 -18.91 -0.40
C LEU A 176 -3.78 -19.53 0.47
N GLU A 177 -5.02 -19.08 0.31
CA GLU A 177 -6.18 -19.69 1.00
C GLU A 177 -6.39 -21.14 0.59
N ASN A 178 -6.41 -21.43 -0.71
CA ASN A 178 -6.68 -22.76 -1.26
C ASN A 178 -5.60 -23.80 -0.89
N LYS A 179 -4.33 -23.40 -0.87
CA LYS A 179 -3.22 -24.28 -0.47
C LYS A 179 -3.10 -24.48 1.03
N GLY A 180 -3.76 -23.63 1.81
CA GLY A 180 -3.89 -23.77 3.25
C GLY A 180 -4.91 -24.81 3.71
N LEU A 181 -5.77 -25.32 2.82
CA LEU A 181 -6.89 -26.22 3.14
C LEU A 181 -6.64 -27.70 2.76
N ARG A 182 -5.41 -28.08 2.40
CA ARG A 182 -5.03 -29.48 2.16
C ARG A 182 -4.05 -29.99 3.21
#